data_AF-A0A2H9LYZ4-F1
#
_entry.id   AF-A0A2H9LYZ4-F1
#
_cell.length_a   1.000
_cell.length_b   1.000
_cell.length_c   1.000
_cell.angle_alpha   90.00
_cell.angle_beta   90.00
_cell.angle_gamma   90.00
#
_symmetry.space_group_name_H-M   'P 1'
#
loop_
_entity.id
_entity.type
_entity.pdbx_description
1 polymer ?
#
loop_
_entity_poly.entity_id
_entity_poly.type
_entity_poly.pdbx_seq_one_letter_code
_entity_poly.pdbx_strand_id
1 'polypeptide(L)'
;MVFFSFIFIGSTHGFVDDFKKQEEIINKISPEIVLCEELQNIKLISKEDYENILKKKRISEMTAFSEVEKLIRLCYSKNIKLIGIDLLNYGFDNVLQEKVKNSARLSKSEDKKLSQILRKREFHQLNVIKRYVHKSDKPVIIITGAWHLRTDSVILTNLSDYILIIPCNESGDLLIKPPADGGKIIYCERKWQ
;
A
#
# COMPACT_ATOMS: atom_id res chain seq x y z
N MET A 1 -24.90 -12.24 1.21
CA MET A 1 -23.44 -12.11 1.37
C MET A 1 -23.14 -10.62 1.25
N VAL A 2 -22.61 -9.98 2.30
CA VAL A 2 -22.30 -8.53 2.24
C VAL A 2 -21.15 -8.35 1.25
N PHE A 3 -21.41 -7.62 0.17
CA PHE A 3 -20.43 -7.38 -0.90
C PHE A 3 -19.61 -6.16 -0.48
N PHE A 4 -18.43 -6.38 0.08
CA PHE A 4 -17.52 -5.28 0.41
C PHE A 4 -16.88 -4.74 -0.87
N SER A 5 -16.89 -3.42 -1.05
CA SER A 5 -16.27 -2.80 -2.23
C SER A 5 -14.74 -2.78 -2.14
N PHE A 6 -14.19 -2.83 -0.92
CA PHE A 6 -12.76 -2.68 -0.66
C PHE A 6 -12.21 -3.71 0.34
N ILE A 7 -10.99 -4.16 0.09
CA ILE A 7 -10.19 -4.90 1.07
C ILE A 7 -8.83 -4.22 1.18
N PHE A 8 -8.59 -3.53 2.29
CA PHE A 8 -7.31 -2.93 2.62
C PHE A 8 -6.38 -3.94 3.27
N ILE A 9 -5.12 -3.95 2.85
CA ILE A 9 -4.05 -4.75 3.43
C ILE A 9 -2.93 -3.80 3.84
N GLY A 10 -2.65 -3.74 5.14
CA GLY A 10 -1.55 -2.96 5.69
C GLY A 10 -0.19 -3.62 5.43
N SER A 11 0.73 -2.84 4.88
CA SER A 11 2.13 -3.18 4.66
C SER A 11 2.99 -2.62 5.79
N THR A 12 3.93 -3.41 6.27
CA THR A 12 4.95 -3.00 7.23
C THR A 12 6.17 -2.39 6.57
N HIS A 13 6.25 -2.42 5.24
CA HIS A 13 7.43 -2.09 4.45
C HIS A 13 8.67 -2.88 4.89
N GLY A 14 8.47 -4.17 5.20
CA GLY A 14 9.56 -5.14 5.29
C GLY A 14 10.07 -5.48 6.69
N PHE A 15 9.40 -5.06 7.77
CA PHE A 15 9.72 -5.64 9.09
C PHE A 15 9.07 -7.02 9.32
N VAL A 16 8.11 -7.42 8.49
CA VAL A 16 7.65 -8.81 8.33
C VAL A 16 7.51 -9.17 6.85
N ASP A 17 7.28 -10.47 6.56
CA ASP A 17 6.90 -10.92 5.22
C ASP A 17 5.44 -10.59 4.90
N ASP A 18 5.17 -9.31 4.61
CA ASP A 18 3.84 -8.83 4.24
C ASP A 18 3.26 -9.56 3.02
N PHE A 19 4.14 -9.97 2.10
CA PHE A 19 3.75 -10.62 0.86
C PHE A 19 2.98 -11.91 1.10
N LYS A 20 3.35 -12.70 2.11
CA LYS A 20 2.64 -13.95 2.43
C LYS A 20 1.15 -13.70 2.72
N LYS A 21 0.84 -12.65 3.47
CA LYS A 21 -0.56 -12.30 3.75
C LYS A 21 -1.25 -11.69 2.53
N GLN A 22 -0.56 -10.84 1.78
CA GLN A 22 -1.09 -10.28 0.53
C GLN A 22 -1.46 -11.40 -0.46
N GLU A 23 -0.58 -12.39 -0.64
CA GLU A 23 -0.80 -13.55 -1.50
C GLU A 23 -2.00 -14.39 -1.04
N GLU A 24 -2.10 -14.69 0.25
CA GLU A 24 -3.25 -15.41 0.84
C GLU A 24 -4.58 -14.73 0.46
N ILE A 25 -4.67 -13.41 0.66
CA ILE A 25 -5.90 -12.65 0.41
C ILE A 25 -6.17 -12.52 -1.09
N ILE A 26 -5.16 -12.23 -1.91
CA ILE A 26 -5.30 -12.16 -3.38
C ILE A 26 -5.80 -13.50 -3.93
N ASN A 27 -5.26 -14.63 -3.46
CA ASN A 27 -5.70 -15.95 -3.86
C ASN A 27 -7.17 -16.22 -3.48
N LYS A 28 -7.54 -15.89 -2.24
CA LYS A 28 -8.89 -16.09 -1.72
C LYS A 28 -9.95 -15.26 -2.46
N ILE A 29 -9.64 -14.00 -2.75
CA ILE A 29 -10.59 -13.04 -3.34
C ILE A 29 -10.61 -13.12 -4.86
N SER A 30 -9.46 -13.47 -5.47
CA SER A 30 -9.29 -13.48 -6.93
C SER A 30 -9.77 -12.18 -7.61
N PRO A 31 -9.23 -11.02 -7.19
CA PRO A 31 -9.68 -9.72 -7.68
C PRO A 31 -9.25 -9.51 -9.14
N GLU A 32 -9.89 -8.56 -9.83
CA GLU A 32 -9.44 -8.11 -11.16
C GLU A 32 -8.41 -6.98 -11.06
N ILE A 33 -8.44 -6.24 -9.94
CA ILE A 33 -7.64 -5.05 -9.71
C ILE A 33 -7.04 -5.11 -8.31
N VAL A 34 -5.73 -4.89 -8.25
CA VAL A 34 -4.98 -4.61 -7.02
C VAL A 34 -4.42 -3.20 -7.13
N LEU A 35 -4.66 -2.40 -6.10
CA LEU A 35 -4.08 -1.08 -5.90
C LEU A 35 -2.91 -1.19 -4.92
N CYS A 36 -1.76 -0.59 -5.23
CA CYS A 36 -0.52 -0.77 -4.45
C CYS A 36 0.23 0.55 -4.28
N GLU A 37 0.50 0.94 -3.03
CA GLU A 37 1.25 2.17 -2.71
C GLU A 37 2.69 2.12 -3.25
N GLU A 38 3.40 1.01 -3.02
CA GLU A 38 4.80 0.83 -3.37
C GLU A 38 5.03 0.86 -4.88
N LEU A 39 4.00 0.58 -5.70
CA LEU A 39 4.06 0.73 -7.15
C LEU A 39 4.01 2.22 -7.60
N GLN A 40 3.76 3.14 -6.66
CA GLN A 40 3.69 4.59 -6.86
C GLN A 40 2.73 5.00 -7.97
N ASN A 41 3.21 5.52 -9.10
CA ASN A 41 2.37 5.96 -10.21
C ASN A 41 2.40 4.99 -11.41
N ILE A 42 3.08 3.84 -11.30
CA ILE A 42 3.19 2.85 -12.36
C ILE A 42 1.89 2.06 -12.47
N LYS A 43 1.49 1.69 -13.70
CA LYS A 43 0.31 0.88 -13.97
C LYS A 43 0.69 -0.32 -14.82
N LEU A 44 0.32 -1.51 -14.36
CA LEU A 44 0.55 -2.78 -15.04
C LEU A 44 -0.81 -3.38 -15.38
N ILE A 45 -1.28 -3.11 -16.60
CA ILE A 45 -2.63 -3.48 -17.05
C ILE A 45 -2.54 -4.58 -18.11
N SER A 46 -1.57 -4.47 -19.00
CA SER A 46 -1.33 -5.40 -20.09
C SER A 46 -0.15 -6.32 -19.80
N LYS A 47 -0.09 -7.45 -20.51
CA LYS A 47 1.07 -8.34 -20.51
C LYS A 47 2.38 -7.60 -20.81
N GLU A 48 2.35 -6.67 -21.77
CA GLU A 48 3.52 -5.88 -22.15
C GLU A 48 4.03 -5.00 -20.99
N ASP A 49 3.12 -4.38 -20.21
CA ASP A 49 3.51 -3.58 -19.04
C ASP A 49 4.30 -4.43 -18.03
N TYR A 50 3.82 -5.64 -17.76
CA TYR A 50 4.47 -6.60 -16.86
C TYR A 50 5.84 -7.05 -17.38
N GLU A 51 5.94 -7.43 -18.65
CA GLU A 51 7.20 -7.85 -19.25
C GLU A 51 8.23 -6.72 -19.24
N ASN A 52 7.79 -5.49 -19.52
CA ASN A 52 8.64 -4.30 -19.49
C ASN A 52 9.17 -4.00 -18.09
N ILE A 53 8.32 -4.04 -17.05
CA ILE A 53 8.78 -3.75 -15.68
C ILE A 53 9.68 -4.85 -15.13
N LEU A 54 9.39 -6.13 -15.42
CA LEU A 54 10.21 -7.28 -15.02
C LEU A 54 11.59 -7.26 -15.70
N LYS A 55 11.69 -6.72 -16.91
CA LYS A 55 12.95 -6.50 -17.62
C LYS A 55 13.72 -5.30 -17.06
N LYS A 56 13.04 -4.17 -16.85
CA LYS A 56 13.67 -2.92 -16.36
C LYS A 56 14.11 -3.02 -14.91
N LYS A 57 13.39 -3.79 -14.08
CA LYS A 57 13.63 -3.97 -12.64
C LYS A 57 13.81 -2.65 -11.86
N ARG A 58 13.02 -1.63 -12.20
CA ARG A 58 13.09 -0.30 -11.59
C ARG A 58 11.70 0.24 -11.33
N ILE A 59 11.44 0.65 -10.10
CA ILE A 59 10.20 1.34 -9.71
C ILE A 59 10.48 2.84 -9.60
N SER A 60 11.33 3.23 -8.65
CA SER A 60 11.67 4.62 -8.39
C SER A 60 12.97 4.73 -7.59
N GLU A 61 13.33 5.93 -7.16
CA GLU A 61 14.45 6.11 -6.24
C GLU A 61 14.08 5.70 -4.81
N MET A 62 12.79 5.74 -4.46
CA MET A 62 12.31 5.51 -3.09
C MET A 62 11.81 4.08 -2.83
N THR A 63 11.60 3.30 -3.87
CA THR A 63 11.10 1.92 -3.76
C THR A 63 11.99 1.00 -4.56
N ALA A 64 12.61 0.02 -3.89
CA ALA A 64 13.39 -0.99 -4.57
C ALA A 64 12.46 -1.96 -5.31
N PHE A 65 12.87 -2.43 -6.49
CA PHE A 65 12.07 -3.40 -7.26
C PHE A 65 11.80 -4.69 -6.50
N SER A 66 12.75 -5.13 -5.66
CA SER A 66 12.62 -6.32 -4.81
C SER A 66 11.46 -6.26 -3.83
N GLU A 67 11.03 -5.06 -3.41
CA GLU A 67 9.90 -4.89 -2.48
C GLU A 67 8.57 -5.29 -3.13
N VAL A 68 8.43 -5.09 -4.44
CA VAL A 68 7.18 -5.34 -5.18
C VAL A 68 7.27 -6.50 -6.16
N GLU A 69 8.46 -7.06 -6.41
CA GLU A 69 8.69 -8.09 -7.42
C GLU A 69 7.75 -9.30 -7.26
N LYS A 70 7.60 -9.80 -6.03
CA LYS A 70 6.73 -10.96 -5.75
C LYS A 70 5.26 -10.65 -6.09
N LEU A 71 4.79 -9.45 -5.73
CA LEU A 71 3.43 -9.00 -6.04
C LEU A 71 3.23 -8.82 -7.55
N ILE A 72 4.18 -8.22 -8.25
CA ILE A 72 4.16 -8.07 -9.71
C ILE A 72 4.04 -9.44 -10.38
N ARG A 73 4.85 -10.42 -9.97
CA ARG A 73 4.83 -11.78 -10.52
C ARG A 73 3.51 -12.50 -10.24
N LEU A 74 2.99 -12.37 -9.02
CA LEU A 74 1.70 -12.95 -8.64
C LEU A 74 0.58 -12.40 -9.53
N CYS A 75 0.46 -11.07 -9.62
CA CYS A 75 -0.57 -10.42 -10.43
C CYS A 75 -0.42 -10.74 -11.92
N TYR A 76 0.81 -10.81 -12.43
CA TYR A 76 1.07 -11.21 -13.81
C TYR A 76 0.57 -12.63 -14.10
N SER A 77 0.91 -13.59 -13.24
CA SER A 77 0.51 -14.99 -13.40
C SER A 77 -1.01 -15.22 -13.35
N LYS A 78 -1.72 -14.32 -12.67
CA LYS A 78 -3.18 -14.38 -12.47
C LYS A 78 -3.97 -13.43 -13.37
N ASN A 79 -3.30 -12.72 -14.28
CA ASN A 79 -3.91 -11.71 -15.15
C ASN A 79 -4.68 -10.62 -14.36
N ILE A 80 -4.12 -10.18 -13.23
CA ILE A 80 -4.69 -9.13 -12.37
C ILE A 80 -4.08 -7.79 -12.79
N LYS A 81 -4.88 -6.72 -12.86
CA LYS A 81 -4.37 -5.36 -13.09
C LYS A 81 -3.74 -4.84 -11.80
N LEU A 82 -2.46 -4.47 -11.83
CA LEU A 82 -1.75 -3.91 -10.68
C LEU A 82 -1.50 -2.42 -10.91
N ILE A 83 -2.08 -1.57 -10.08
CA ILE A 83 -2.11 -0.12 -10.28
C ILE A 83 -1.48 0.57 -9.08
N GLY A 84 -0.49 1.40 -9.34
CA GLY A 84 0.09 2.31 -8.37
C GLY A 84 -0.90 3.40 -7.96
N ILE A 85 -0.94 3.70 -6.66
CA ILE A 85 -1.84 4.70 -6.07
C ILE A 85 -1.15 5.92 -5.46
N ASP A 86 0.17 6.04 -5.58
CA ASP A 86 0.93 7.12 -4.98
C ASP A 86 1.65 8.00 -6.01
N LEU A 87 2.26 9.07 -5.53
CA LEU A 87 3.11 9.97 -6.28
C LEU A 87 4.48 9.31 -6.52
N LEU A 88 5.09 9.64 -7.67
CA LEU A 88 6.49 9.28 -7.93
C LEU A 88 7.40 9.82 -6.81
N ASN A 89 8.28 8.96 -6.29
CA ASN A 89 9.13 9.22 -5.12
C ASN A 89 8.36 9.78 -3.93
N TYR A 90 7.09 9.38 -3.78
CA TYR A 90 6.18 9.86 -2.74
C TYR A 90 5.99 11.39 -2.72
N GLY A 91 6.33 12.08 -3.82
CA GLY A 91 6.26 13.53 -3.94
C GLY A 91 7.35 14.29 -3.17
N PHE A 92 8.41 13.61 -2.72
CA PHE A 92 9.56 14.24 -2.09
C PHE A 92 10.42 15.01 -3.12
N ASP A 93 11.01 16.12 -2.69
CA ASP A 93 12.16 16.70 -3.40
C ASP A 93 13.44 15.94 -3.03
N ASN A 94 14.50 16.12 -3.82
CA ASN A 94 15.76 15.40 -3.63
C ASN A 94 16.35 15.56 -2.23
N VAL A 95 16.23 16.74 -1.60
CA VAL A 95 16.80 17.00 -0.28
C VAL A 95 16.06 16.22 0.80
N LEU A 96 14.73 16.31 0.81
CA LEU A 96 13.91 15.58 1.76
C LEU A 96 13.96 14.08 1.52
N GLN A 97 14.02 13.66 0.25
CA GLN A 97 14.18 12.26 -0.16
C GLN A 97 15.43 11.64 0.47
N GLU A 98 16.59 12.28 0.30
CA GLU A 98 17.85 11.79 0.88
C GLU A 98 17.80 11.72 2.40
N LYS A 99 17.18 12.72 3.06
CA LYS A 99 17.04 12.70 4.51
C LYS A 99 16.15 11.56 4.99
N VAL A 100 15.01 11.34 4.34
CA VAL A 100 14.08 10.26 4.69
C VAL A 100 14.73 8.89 4.48
N LYS A 101 15.39 8.67 3.34
CA LYS A 101 16.11 7.41 3.06
C LYS A 101 17.16 7.08 4.13
N ASN A 102 17.92 8.09 4.54
CA ASN A 102 19.02 7.91 5.49
C ASN A 102 18.56 8.05 6.96
N SER A 103 17.25 8.14 7.22
CA SER A 103 16.70 8.38 8.56
C SER A 103 17.35 9.58 9.28
N ALA A 104 17.72 10.60 8.52
CA ALA A 104 18.38 11.79 9.03
C ALA A 104 17.39 12.68 9.79
N ARG A 105 17.88 13.37 10.83
CA ARG A 105 17.07 14.29 11.61
C ARG A 105 16.55 15.43 10.75
N LEU A 106 15.23 15.63 10.78
CA LEU A 106 14.56 16.74 10.13
C LEU A 106 14.53 17.98 11.04
N SER A 107 14.61 19.16 10.42
CA SER A 107 14.30 20.42 11.09
C SER A 107 12.79 20.62 11.21
N LYS A 108 12.35 21.55 12.08
CA LYS A 108 10.92 21.86 12.26
C LYS A 108 10.21 22.25 10.95
N SER A 109 10.89 22.96 10.05
CA SER A 109 10.32 23.34 8.75
C SER A 109 10.19 22.13 7.82
N GLU A 110 11.16 21.22 7.85
CA GLU A 110 11.15 19.97 7.08
C GLU A 110 10.08 19.00 7.60
N ASP A 111 9.88 18.90 8.91
CA ASP A 111 8.79 18.12 9.51
C ASP A 111 7.41 18.64 9.08
N LYS A 112 7.25 19.98 9.07
CA LYS A 112 6.02 20.61 8.58
C LYS A 112 5.80 20.31 7.10
N LYS A 113 6.86 20.35 6.28
CA LYS A 113 6.81 20.02 4.86
C LYS A 113 6.48 18.54 4.64
N LEU A 114 7.10 17.63 5.39
CA LEU A 114 6.81 16.20 5.35
C LEU A 114 5.35 15.94 5.68
N SER A 115 4.82 16.56 6.73
CA SER A 115 3.41 16.44 7.13
C SER A 115 2.45 16.88 6.02
N GLN A 116 2.77 17.99 5.33
CA GLN A 116 1.99 18.44 4.17
C GLN A 116 2.04 17.45 3.00
N ILE A 117 3.21 16.87 2.73
CA ILE A 117 3.39 15.86 1.68
C ILE A 117 2.59 14.60 2.02
N LEU A 118 2.69 14.08 3.25
CA LEU A 118 1.94 12.90 3.69
C LEU A 118 0.43 13.11 3.52
N ARG A 119 -0.10 14.27 3.92
CA ARG A 119 -1.51 14.60 3.71
C ARG A 119 -1.88 14.65 2.22
N LYS A 120 -1.02 15.24 1.38
CA LYS A 120 -1.21 15.27 -0.08
C LYS A 120 -1.22 13.86 -0.68
N ARG A 121 -0.35 12.96 -0.21
CA ARG A 121 -0.31 11.55 -0.63
C ARG A 121 -1.63 10.85 -0.29
N GLU A 122 -2.13 10.98 0.93
CA GLU A 122 -3.40 10.34 1.32
C GLU A 122 -4.59 10.81 0.48
N PHE A 123 -4.69 12.12 0.20
CA PHE A 123 -5.71 12.64 -0.72
C PHE A 123 -5.55 12.10 -2.15
N HIS A 124 -4.31 11.98 -2.64
CA HIS A 124 -4.05 11.40 -3.95
C HIS A 124 -4.48 9.93 -4.01
N GLN A 125 -4.03 9.12 -3.03
CA GLN A 125 -4.38 7.71 -2.89
C GLN A 125 -5.91 7.53 -2.83
N LEU A 126 -6.61 8.30 -2.00
CA LEU A 126 -8.08 8.28 -1.91
C LEU A 126 -8.75 8.54 -3.26
N ASN A 127 -8.28 9.54 -4.01
CA ASN A 127 -8.84 9.87 -5.31
C ASN A 127 -8.60 8.76 -6.35
N VAL A 128 -7.46 8.08 -6.28
CA VAL A 128 -7.18 6.91 -7.13
C VAL A 128 -8.08 5.74 -6.73
N ILE A 129 -8.21 5.44 -5.44
CA ILE A 129 -9.09 4.37 -4.92
C ILE A 129 -10.54 4.58 -5.41
N LYS A 130 -11.11 5.78 -5.22
CA LYS A 130 -12.46 6.13 -5.69
C LYS A 130 -12.63 5.98 -7.20
N ARG A 131 -11.57 6.19 -7.99
CA ARG A 131 -11.62 6.03 -9.45
C ARG A 131 -11.71 4.56 -9.90
N TYR A 132 -11.16 3.64 -9.11
CA TYR A 132 -11.03 2.24 -9.51
C TYR A 132 -12.08 1.31 -8.88
N VAL A 133 -12.76 1.72 -7.81
CA VAL A 133 -13.79 0.90 -7.17
C VAL A 133 -14.93 0.51 -8.10
N HIS A 134 -15.38 1.42 -8.97
CA HIS A 134 -16.49 1.16 -9.90
C HIS A 134 -16.04 0.46 -11.19
N LYS A 135 -14.78 0.03 -11.28
CA LYS A 135 -14.20 -0.59 -12.48
C LYS A 135 -14.05 -2.10 -12.39
N SER A 136 -14.58 -2.71 -11.34
CA SER A 136 -14.58 -4.15 -11.15
C SER A 136 -15.89 -4.59 -10.49
N ASP A 137 -16.39 -5.75 -10.90
CA ASP A 137 -17.52 -6.41 -10.26
C ASP A 137 -17.08 -7.22 -9.02
N LYS A 138 -15.78 -7.24 -8.73
CA LYS A 138 -15.18 -7.91 -7.57
C LYS A 138 -14.61 -6.88 -6.59
N PRO A 139 -14.45 -7.24 -5.31
CA PRO A 139 -13.78 -6.38 -4.34
C PRO A 139 -12.39 -5.97 -4.83
N VAL A 140 -12.07 -4.67 -4.75
CA VAL A 140 -10.75 -4.16 -5.07
C VAL A 140 -9.83 -4.35 -3.86
N ILE A 141 -8.68 -4.99 -4.07
CA ILE A 141 -7.65 -5.10 -3.02
C ILE A 141 -6.78 -3.85 -3.05
N ILE A 142 -6.50 -3.28 -1.88
CA ILE A 142 -5.72 -2.06 -1.71
C ILE A 142 -4.59 -2.33 -0.71
N ILE A 143 -3.36 -2.28 -1.18
CA ILE A 143 -2.15 -2.48 -0.39
C ILE A 143 -1.50 -1.11 -0.14
N THR A 144 -1.31 -0.75 1.12
CA THR A 144 -0.73 0.52 1.56
C THR A 144 0.02 0.33 2.86
N GLY A 145 0.97 1.20 3.17
CA GLY A 145 1.63 1.25 4.47
C GLY A 145 0.63 1.32 5.61
N ALA A 146 0.87 0.54 6.66
CA ALA A 146 0.01 0.44 7.83
C ALA A 146 -0.33 1.81 8.45
N TRP A 147 0.58 2.77 8.36
CA TRP A 147 0.38 4.15 8.83
C TRP A 147 -0.81 4.87 8.16
N HIS A 148 -1.09 4.57 6.89
CA HIS A 148 -2.23 5.14 6.15
C HIS A 148 -3.59 4.54 6.58
N LEU A 149 -3.57 3.49 7.40
CA LEU A 149 -4.75 2.78 7.91
C LEU A 149 -5.05 3.08 9.39
N ARG A 150 -4.48 4.16 9.92
CA ARG A 150 -4.90 4.74 11.20
C ARG A 150 -6.34 5.25 11.13
N THR A 151 -7.07 5.19 12.24
CA THR A 151 -8.51 5.51 12.29
C THR A 151 -8.84 6.95 11.90
N ASP A 152 -7.89 7.87 12.05
CA ASP A 152 -8.00 9.28 11.68
C ASP A 152 -7.42 9.60 10.29
N SER A 153 -7.06 8.59 9.49
CA SER A 153 -6.50 8.82 8.15
C SER A 153 -7.54 9.38 7.18
N VAL A 154 -7.08 10.18 6.21
CA VAL A 154 -7.97 10.72 5.17
C VAL A 154 -8.65 9.60 4.38
N ILE A 155 -7.98 8.46 4.19
CA ILE A 155 -8.51 7.31 3.44
C ILE A 155 -9.70 6.71 4.18
N LEU A 156 -9.51 6.30 5.44
CA LEU A 156 -10.52 5.54 6.18
C LEU A 156 -11.71 6.40 6.62
N THR A 157 -11.51 7.69 6.81
CA THR A 157 -12.59 8.64 7.17
C THR A 157 -13.48 9.04 5.99
N ASN A 158 -13.10 8.70 4.75
CA ASN A 158 -13.81 9.12 3.52
C ASN A 158 -14.34 7.96 2.67
N LEU A 159 -14.29 6.73 3.20
CA LEU A 159 -14.77 5.51 2.57
C LEU A 159 -15.66 4.75 3.57
N SER A 160 -16.61 3.98 3.06
CA SER A 160 -17.44 3.04 3.82
C SER A 160 -17.28 1.62 3.24
N ASP A 161 -17.88 0.61 3.89
CA ASP A 161 -18.02 -0.75 3.33
C ASP A 161 -16.70 -1.41 2.94
N TYR A 162 -15.75 -1.42 3.88
CA TYR A 162 -14.42 -2.00 3.69
C TYR A 162 -14.03 -3.02 4.76
N ILE A 163 -13.14 -3.93 4.37
CA ILE A 163 -12.40 -4.79 5.29
C ILE A 163 -10.98 -4.23 5.44
N LEU A 164 -10.51 -4.12 6.68
CA LEU A 164 -9.11 -3.84 7.01
C LEU A 164 -8.41 -5.12 7.45
N ILE A 165 -7.29 -5.43 6.82
CA ILE A 165 -6.39 -6.52 7.20
C ILE A 165 -5.05 -5.87 7.53
N ILE A 166 -4.75 -5.69 8.82
CA ILE A 166 -3.61 -4.88 9.26
C ILE A 166 -2.65 -5.67 10.15
N PRO A 167 -1.34 -5.38 10.08
CA PRO A 167 -0.39 -5.91 11.05
C PRO A 167 -0.72 -5.34 12.43
N CYS A 168 -0.80 -6.21 13.43
CA CYS A 168 -1.17 -5.83 14.78
C CYS A 168 -0.34 -6.59 15.83
N ASN A 169 -0.24 -5.99 17.01
CA ASN A 169 0.33 -6.66 18.19
C ASN A 169 -0.66 -7.69 18.76
N GLU A 170 -0.27 -8.38 19.83
CA GLU A 170 -1.12 -9.38 20.50
C GLU A 170 -2.39 -8.78 21.13
N SER A 171 -2.39 -7.49 21.45
CA SER A 171 -3.57 -6.74 21.92
C SER A 171 -4.50 -6.32 20.78
N GLY A 172 -4.11 -6.56 19.53
CA GLY A 172 -4.87 -6.20 18.34
C GLY A 172 -4.64 -4.76 17.85
N ASP A 173 -3.72 -4.01 18.43
CA ASP A 173 -3.40 -2.64 18.02
C ASP A 173 -2.59 -2.60 16.73
N LEU A 174 -2.86 -1.62 15.88
CA LEU A 174 -2.14 -1.38 14.63
C LEU A 174 -0.64 -1.18 14.87
N LEU A 175 0.18 -1.93 14.14
CA LEU A 175 1.63 -1.75 14.15
C LEU A 175 2.08 -0.83 13.02
N ILE A 176 2.60 0.34 13.41
CA ILE A 176 3.22 1.32 12.51
C ILE A 176 4.75 1.36 12.63
N LYS A 177 5.30 0.58 13.56
CA LYS A 177 6.74 0.45 13.82
C LYS A 177 7.03 -0.98 14.28
N PRO A 178 8.27 -1.47 14.14
CA PRO A 178 8.67 -2.76 14.69
C PRO A 178 8.36 -2.82 16.20
N PRO A 179 7.84 -3.96 16.70
CA PRO A 179 7.61 -4.14 18.13
C PRO A 179 8.94 -4.17 18.90
N ALA A 180 8.90 -3.69 20.15
CA ALA A 180 10.01 -3.90 21.07
C ALA A 180 10.13 -5.40 21.40
N ASP A 181 11.36 -5.89 21.55
CA ASP A 181 11.69 -7.20 22.13
C ASP A 181 11.09 -8.44 21.43
N GLY A 182 10.95 -8.42 20.11
CA GLY A 182 10.57 -9.62 19.34
C GLY A 182 9.11 -10.04 19.52
N GLY A 183 8.25 -9.11 19.97
CA GLY A 183 6.80 -9.34 20.09
C GLY A 183 6.19 -9.91 18.81
N LYS A 184 5.24 -10.82 18.96
CA LYS A 184 4.61 -11.51 17.84
C LYS A 184 3.74 -10.55 17.03
N ILE A 185 3.96 -10.54 15.73
CA ILE A 185 3.16 -9.79 14.77
C ILE A 185 2.13 -10.74 14.17
N ILE A 186 0.86 -10.36 14.25
CA ILE A 186 -0.26 -11.06 13.61
C ILE A 186 -1.00 -10.11 12.66
N TYR A 187 -1.91 -10.63 11.84
CA TYR A 187 -2.81 -9.79 11.04
C TYR A 187 -4.22 -9.84 11.60
N CYS A 188 -4.75 -8.66 11.93
CA CYS A 188 -6.10 -8.48 12.42
C CYS A 188 -7.03 -8.13 11.26
N GLU A 189 -8.19 -8.80 11.19
CA GLU A 189 -9.27 -8.42 10.28
C GLU A 189 -10.29 -7.55 11.05
N ARG A 190 -10.63 -6.39 10.49
CA ARG A 190 -11.67 -5.50 11.01
C ARG A 190 -12.65 -5.18 9.88
N LYS A 191 -13.94 -5.24 10.17
CA LYS A 191 -15.00 -4.89 9.22
C LYS A 191 -15.57 -3.54 9.58
N TRP A 192 -15.65 -2.65 8.61
CA TRP A 192 -16.29 -1.36 8.76
C TRP A 192 -17.52 -1.32 7.87
N GLN A 193 -18.67 -1.05 8.50
CA GLN A 193 -19.96 -0.85 7.85
C GLN A 193 -20.31 0.63 7.99
#